data_AF-A0A0F5FI97-F1
#
_entry.id   AF-A0A0F5FI97-F1
#
_cell.length_a   1.000
_cell.length_b   1.000
_cell.length_c   1.000
_cell.angle_alpha   90.00
_cell.angle_beta   90.00
_cell.angle_gamma   90.00
#
_symmetry.space_group_name_H-M   'P 1'
#
loop_
_entity.id
_entity.type
_entity.pdbx_description
1 polymer ?
#
loop_
_entity_poly.entity_id
_entity_poly.type
_entity_poly.pdbx_seq_one_letter_code
_entity_poly.pdbx_strand_id
1 'polypeptide(L)'
;MAEGLPPIVDLRQSATALRVQRGVMRMLRERHDMACFAEVPLANGRRADVLAVGPKGEIWIIEIKSSLIDFQVDRKWPEYREFSDRFFFAKPPELDAEIFPESEGLIVADGHDGAILRDSPDTPLAPARRKALMLKLARMGADRIHILMDPGPRI
;
A
#
# COMPACT_ATOMS: atom_id res chain seq x y z
N MET A 1 -9.15 -5.68 29.14
CA MET A 1 -7.95 -5.18 28.44
C MET A 1 -7.89 -5.94 27.12
N ALA A 2 -8.06 -5.27 25.98
CA ALA A 2 -7.95 -5.93 24.69
C ALA A 2 -6.46 -6.26 24.49
N GLU A 3 -6.09 -7.53 24.66
CA GLU A 3 -4.78 -8.01 24.20
C GLU A 3 -4.70 -7.73 22.70
N GLY A 4 -3.77 -6.85 22.34
CA GLY A 4 -3.57 -6.43 20.96
C GLY A 4 -3.34 -7.66 20.10
N LEU A 5 -4.21 -7.83 19.10
CA LEU A 5 -4.03 -8.85 18.08
C LEU A 5 -2.57 -8.81 17.61
N PRO A 6 -1.90 -9.97 17.51
CA PRO A 6 -0.51 -10.01 17.09
C PRO A 6 -0.38 -9.30 15.74
N PRO A 7 0.64 -8.45 15.55
CA PRO A 7 0.88 -7.85 14.25
C PRO A 7 1.02 -8.97 13.22
N ILE A 8 0.50 -8.75 12.02
CA ILE A 8 0.79 -9.62 10.88
C ILE A 8 2.30 -9.52 10.65
N VAL A 9 3.06 -10.50 11.15
CA VAL A 9 4.52 -10.57 10.99
C VAL A 9 4.83 -11.18 9.63
N ASP A 10 5.07 -10.34 8.63
CA ASP A 10 5.76 -10.75 7.41
C ASP A 10 7.27 -10.60 7.63
N LEU A 11 8.02 -11.71 7.56
CA LEU A 11 9.48 -11.72 7.67
C LEU A 11 10.18 -10.91 6.55
N ARG A 12 9.44 -10.47 5.53
CA ARG A 12 9.93 -9.58 4.47
C ARG A 12 9.86 -8.11 4.82
N GLN A 13 9.11 -7.71 5.85
CA GLN A 13 8.93 -6.30 6.20
C GLN A 13 9.81 -5.90 7.38
N SER A 14 10.66 -4.89 7.16
CA SER A 14 11.46 -4.29 8.22
C SER A 14 10.56 -3.51 9.20
N ALA A 15 11.03 -3.30 10.44
CA ALA A 15 10.33 -2.43 11.39
C ALA A 15 10.12 -1.02 10.82
N THR A 16 11.02 -0.56 9.94
CA THR A 16 10.88 0.72 9.23
C THR A 16 9.75 0.67 8.21
N ALA A 17 9.65 -0.38 7.39
CA ALA A 17 8.55 -0.55 6.44
C ALA A 17 7.18 -0.55 7.14
N LEU A 18 7.06 -1.26 8.27
CA LEU A 18 5.84 -1.28 9.08
C LEU A 18 5.44 0.10 9.62
N ARG A 19 6.42 0.93 10.04
CA ARG A 19 6.15 2.31 10.46
C ARG A 19 5.64 3.13 9.29
N VAL A 20 6.36 3.12 8.15
CA VAL A 20 5.96 3.85 6.94
C VAL A 20 4.55 3.44 6.50
N GLN A 21 4.26 2.13 6.44
CA GLN A 21 2.94 1.60 6.08
C GLN A 21 1.84 2.19 6.96
N ARG A 22 2.07 2.24 8.28
CA ARG A 22 1.11 2.79 9.24
C ARG A 22 0.83 4.28 8.98
N GLY A 23 1.87 5.10 8.79
CA GLY A 23 1.70 6.52 8.49
C GLY A 23 0.99 6.77 7.16
N VAL A 24 1.39 6.04 6.11
CA VAL A 24 0.73 6.08 4.80
C VAL A 24 -0.76 5.79 4.93
N MET A 25 -1.13 4.67 5.54
CA MET A 25 -2.53 4.27 5.66
C MET A 25 -3.36 5.26 6.50
N ARG A 26 -2.75 5.86 7.53
CA ARG A 26 -3.41 6.91 8.34
C ARG A 26 -3.68 8.17 7.52
N MET A 27 -2.65 8.71 6.88
CA MET A 27 -2.77 9.88 6.00
C MET A 27 -3.81 9.67 4.91
N LEU A 28 -3.77 8.53 4.21
CA LEU A 28 -4.71 8.20 3.14
C LEU A 28 -6.16 8.13 3.65
N ARG A 29 -6.37 7.54 4.82
CA ARG A 29 -7.70 7.47 5.42
C ARG A 29 -8.21 8.83 5.89
N GLU A 30 -7.37 9.59 6.59
CA GLU A 30 -7.79 10.81 7.28
C GLU A 30 -7.89 12.02 6.36
N ARG A 31 -7.03 12.10 5.34
CA ARG A 31 -6.91 13.28 4.46
C ARG A 31 -7.47 13.06 3.05
N HIS A 32 -7.57 11.80 2.62
CA HIS A 32 -7.96 11.45 1.25
C HIS A 32 -9.20 10.54 1.17
N ASP A 33 -9.84 10.22 2.29
CA ASP A 33 -11.03 9.35 2.36
C ASP A 33 -10.83 7.99 1.65
N MET A 34 -9.65 7.39 1.82
CA MET A 34 -9.32 6.11 1.18
C MET A 34 -9.35 4.92 2.14
N ALA A 35 -9.97 3.83 1.68
CA ALA A 35 -9.91 2.53 2.32
C ALA A 35 -8.63 1.78 1.92
N CYS A 36 -7.78 1.45 2.88
CA CYS A 36 -6.46 0.88 2.61
C CYS A 36 -6.38 -0.62 2.92
N PHE A 37 -5.67 -1.36 2.07
CA PHE A 37 -5.32 -2.76 2.24
C PHE A 37 -3.80 -2.89 2.18
N ALA A 38 -3.20 -3.43 3.23
CA ALA A 38 -1.79 -3.83 3.19
C ALA A 38 -1.63 -5.17 2.47
N GLU A 39 -0.46 -5.43 1.87
CA GLU A 39 -0.04 -6.74 1.37
C GLU A 39 -1.03 -7.38 0.37
N VAL A 40 -1.32 -6.67 -0.72
CA VAL A 40 -2.33 -7.11 -1.71
C VAL A 40 -1.68 -7.87 -2.87
N PRO A 41 -1.89 -9.19 -3.02
CA PRO A 41 -1.42 -9.92 -4.18
C PRO A 41 -2.10 -9.45 -5.47
N LEU A 42 -1.31 -9.23 -6.52
CA LEU A 42 -1.74 -8.80 -7.85
C LEU A 42 -1.75 -9.98 -8.83
N ALA A 43 -2.40 -9.80 -9.99
CA ALA A 43 -2.58 -10.88 -10.96
C ALA A 43 -1.27 -11.29 -11.67
N ASN A 44 -0.26 -10.42 -11.67
CA ASN A 44 1.07 -10.67 -12.23
C ASN A 44 2.01 -11.40 -11.24
N GLY A 45 1.50 -11.90 -10.11
CA GLY A 45 2.31 -12.56 -9.09
C GLY A 45 3.11 -11.60 -8.20
N ARG A 46 2.96 -10.28 -8.37
CA ARG A 46 3.49 -9.27 -7.44
C ARG A 46 2.58 -9.11 -6.24
N ARG A 47 3.04 -8.35 -5.26
CA ARG A 47 2.25 -7.92 -4.10
C ARG A 47 2.49 -6.43 -3.89
N ALA A 48 1.40 -5.66 -3.87
CA ALA A 48 1.48 -4.25 -3.51
C ALA A 48 1.56 -4.13 -1.99
N ASP A 49 2.47 -3.30 -1.49
CA ASP A 49 2.63 -3.05 -0.04
C ASP A 49 1.37 -2.40 0.53
N VAL A 50 0.88 -1.33 -0.10
CA VAL A 50 -0.43 -0.73 0.19
C VAL A 50 -1.20 -0.51 -1.10
N LEU A 51 -2.45 -0.97 -1.11
CA LEU A 51 -3.44 -0.60 -2.12
C LEU A 51 -4.58 0.15 -1.44
N ALA A 52 -4.88 1.35 -1.91
CA ALA A 52 -5.93 2.20 -1.38
C ALA A 52 -7.05 2.41 -2.40
N VAL A 53 -8.30 2.42 -1.94
CA VAL A 53 -9.50 2.64 -2.75
C VAL A 53 -10.19 3.92 -2.27
N GLY A 54 -10.37 4.89 -3.16
CA GLY A 54 -11.11 6.11 -2.87
C GLY A 54 -12.63 5.97 -3.09
N PRO A 55 -13.40 7.00 -2.74
CA PRO A 55 -14.87 6.95 -2.74
C PRO A 55 -15.48 6.81 -4.14
N LYS A 56 -14.73 7.10 -5.20
CA LYS A 56 -15.16 6.93 -6.61
C LYS A 56 -14.65 5.62 -7.21
N GLY A 57 -13.97 4.78 -6.42
CA GLY A 57 -13.37 3.54 -6.87
C GLY A 57 -12.03 3.72 -7.59
N GLU A 58 -11.40 4.89 -7.45
CA GLU A 58 -10.00 5.11 -7.80
C GLU A 58 -9.09 4.24 -6.93
N ILE A 59 -8.03 3.70 -7.54
CA ILE A 59 -7.10 2.77 -6.92
C ILE A 59 -5.72 3.40 -6.92
N TRP A 60 -5.15 3.59 -5.74
CA TRP A 60 -3.75 3.99 -5.60
C TRP A 60 -2.93 2.80 -5.12
N ILE A 61 -1.73 2.64 -5.68
CA ILE A 61 -0.73 1.71 -5.15
C ILE A 61 0.41 2.53 -4.57
N ILE A 62 0.81 2.15 -3.36
CA ILE A 62 1.93 2.75 -2.65
C ILE A 62 2.93 1.63 -2.38
N GLU A 63 4.12 1.78 -2.97
CA GLU A 63 5.26 0.87 -2.80
C GLU A 63 6.23 1.44 -1.77
N ILE A 64 6.47 0.72 -0.68
CA ILE A 64 7.28 1.18 0.44
C ILE A 64 8.74 0.81 0.19
N LYS A 65 9.62 1.81 0.21
CA LYS A 65 11.07 1.61 0.19
C LYS A 65 11.66 2.08 1.52
N SER A 66 12.04 1.11 2.33
CA SER A 66 12.54 1.32 3.69
C SER A 66 14.02 1.66 3.76
N SER A 67 14.76 1.52 2.65
CA SER A 67 16.18 1.84 2.53
C SER A 67 16.60 2.06 1.07
N LEU A 68 17.82 2.56 0.86
CA LEU A 68 18.42 2.67 -0.48
C LEU A 68 18.56 1.29 -1.16
N ILE A 69 18.96 0.26 -0.40
CA ILE A 69 19.13 -1.09 -0.94
C ILE A 69 17.79 -1.65 -1.41
N ASP A 70 16.75 -1.49 -0.60
CA ASP A 70 15.37 -1.89 -0.91
C ASP A 70 14.90 -1.30 -2.25
N PHE A 71 15.15 0.00 -2.46
CA PHE A 71 14.88 0.67 -3.73
C PHE A 71 15.72 0.11 -4.91
N GLN A 72 17.02 -0.10 -4.71
CA GLN A 72 17.92 -0.52 -5.80
C GLN A 72 17.68 -1.96 -6.29
N VAL A 73 17.25 -2.86 -5.39
CA VAL A 73 17.00 -4.26 -5.73
C VAL A 73 15.63 -4.48 -6.35
N ASP A 74 14.63 -3.68 -5.98
CA ASP A 74 13.34 -3.72 -6.63
C ASP A 74 13.38 -3.00 -7.97
N ARG A 75 13.63 -3.76 -9.03
CA ARG A 75 13.60 -3.26 -10.41
C ARG A 75 12.26 -3.46 -11.10
N LYS A 76 11.29 -4.04 -10.39
CA LYS A 76 10.01 -4.51 -10.94
C LYS A 76 8.84 -3.62 -10.54
N TRP A 77 9.13 -2.55 -9.79
CA TRP A 77 8.13 -1.54 -9.46
C TRP A 77 7.33 -0.98 -10.64
N PRO A 78 7.85 -0.86 -11.90
CA PRO A 78 7.04 -0.34 -12.98
C PRO A 78 5.79 -1.20 -13.26
N GLU A 79 5.85 -2.50 -12.95
CA GLU A 79 4.75 -3.44 -13.15
C GLU A 79 3.52 -3.12 -12.27
N TYR A 80 3.68 -2.34 -11.19
CA TYR A 80 2.57 -1.95 -10.31
C TYR A 80 1.66 -0.89 -10.95
N ARG A 81 2.17 -0.08 -11.89
CA ARG A 81 1.35 0.94 -12.57
C ARG A 81 0.18 0.34 -13.33
N GLU A 82 0.33 -0.86 -13.86
CA GLU A 82 -0.75 -1.56 -14.58
C GLU A 82 -1.97 -1.86 -13.70
N PHE A 83 -1.86 -1.69 -12.38
CA PHE A 83 -2.88 -2.01 -11.38
C PHE A 83 -3.34 -0.79 -10.56
N SER A 84 -2.98 0.44 -10.95
CA SER A 84 -3.37 1.65 -10.23
C SER A 84 -3.72 2.80 -11.15
N ASP A 85 -4.58 3.71 -10.67
CA ASP A 85 -4.79 5.03 -11.26
C ASP A 85 -3.64 5.98 -10.91
N ARG A 86 -3.08 5.81 -9.71
CA ARG A 86 -1.91 6.56 -9.23
C ARG A 86 -0.94 5.63 -8.52
N PHE A 87 0.33 5.81 -8.81
CA PHE A 87 1.42 5.06 -8.19
C PHE A 87 2.31 6.00 -7.38
N PHE A 88 2.57 5.62 -6.13
CA PHE A 88 3.48 6.33 -5.25
C PHE A 88 4.57 5.40 -4.74
N PHE A 89 5.77 5.93 -4.60
CA PHE A 89 6.71 5.41 -3.60
C PHE A 89 6.37 6.00 -2.23
N ALA A 90 6.62 5.25 -1.16
CA ALA A 90 6.65 5.75 0.20
C ALA A 90 8.00 5.47 0.86
N LYS A 91 8.55 6.49 1.51
CA LYS A 91 9.89 6.44 2.15
C LYS A 91 9.85 6.91 3.60
N PRO A 92 10.75 6.43 4.47
CA PRO A 92 10.93 6.97 5.82
C PRO A 92 11.62 8.34 5.76
N PRO A 93 11.43 9.25 6.74
CA PRO A 93 11.98 10.60 6.69
C PRO A 93 13.48 10.66 6.39
N GLU A 94 14.24 9.68 6.88
CA GLU A 94 15.70 9.61 6.79
C GLU A 94 16.23 9.18 5.42
N LEU A 95 15.40 8.56 4.57
CA LEU A 95 15.81 8.15 3.22
C LEU A 95 15.72 9.36 2.28
N ASP A 96 16.76 9.58 1.49
CA ASP A 96 16.83 10.69 0.55
C ASP A 96 15.69 10.62 -0.49
N ALA A 97 15.02 11.74 -0.73
CA ALA A 97 13.93 11.84 -1.70
C ALA A 97 14.44 11.89 -3.15
N GLU A 98 15.67 12.35 -3.37
CA GLU A 98 16.24 12.58 -4.70
C GLU A 98 16.57 11.27 -5.44
N ILE A 99 16.65 10.14 -4.73
CA ILE A 99 16.90 8.83 -5.36
C ILE A 99 15.68 8.31 -6.14
N PHE A 100 14.48 8.82 -5.86
CA PHE A 100 13.23 8.34 -6.45
C PHE A 100 12.95 9.07 -7.77
N PRO A 101 12.48 8.37 -8.82
CA PRO A 101 12.24 8.99 -10.13
C PRO A 101 11.22 10.13 -10.03
N GLU A 102 11.56 11.28 -10.62
CA GLU A 102 10.70 12.47 -10.60
C GLU A 102 9.35 12.28 -11.30
N SER A 103 9.25 11.29 -12.20
CA SER A 103 8.01 10.92 -12.88
C SER A 103 6.97 10.28 -11.96
N GLU A 104 7.33 9.93 -10.72
CA GLU A 104 6.48 9.15 -9.83
C GLU A 104 6.05 9.94 -8.60
N GLY A 105 4.86 9.60 -8.10
CA GLY A 105 4.41 10.11 -6.82
C GLY A 105 5.35 9.69 -5.69
N LEU A 106 5.52 10.56 -4.70
CA LEU A 106 6.37 10.31 -3.55
C LEU A 106 5.68 10.74 -2.27
N ILE A 107 5.62 9.82 -1.31
CA ILE A 107 5.13 10.03 0.05
C ILE A 107 6.29 9.89 1.03
N VAL A 108 6.37 10.79 2.00
CA VAL A 108 7.16 10.58 3.22
C VAL A 108 6.21 10.19 4.34
N ALA A 109 6.55 9.16 5.12
CA ALA A 109 5.73 8.74 6.25
C ALA A 109 6.53 8.07 7.35
N ASP A 110 6.00 8.12 8.57
CA ASP A 110 6.53 7.44 9.75
C ASP A 110 5.41 6.65 10.47
N GLY A 111 5.62 6.22 11.71
CA GLY A 111 4.59 5.48 12.46
C GLY A 111 3.37 6.30 12.87
N HIS A 112 3.40 7.62 12.71
CA HIS A 112 2.38 8.55 13.18
C HIS A 112 1.50 9.01 12.03
N ASP A 113 2.08 9.49 10.94
CA ASP A 113 1.37 10.11 9.80
C ASP A 113 2.23 10.07 8.51
N GLY A 114 1.75 10.71 7.44
CA GLY A 114 2.46 10.90 6.18
C GLY A 114 2.13 12.20 5.47
N ALA A 115 2.90 12.50 4.44
CA ALA A 115 2.68 13.62 3.53
C ALA A 115 3.08 13.26 2.10
N ILE A 116 2.27 13.65 1.13
CA ILE A 116 2.62 13.61 -0.29
C ILE A 116 3.64 14.73 -0.55
N LEU A 117 4.87 14.36 -0.89
CA LEU A 117 5.94 15.29 -1.28
C LEU A 117 5.84 15.67 -2.77
N ARG A 118 5.40 14.71 -3.58
CA ARG A 118 5.22 14.86 -5.03
C ARG A 118 3.98 14.07 -5.45
N ASP A 119 3.08 14.71 -6.17
CA ASP A 119 1.87 14.03 -6.66
C ASP A 119 2.22 13.03 -7.76
N SER A 120 1.38 12.01 -7.91
CA SER A 120 1.51 10.99 -8.94
C SER A 120 0.74 11.40 -10.21
N PRO A 121 1.27 11.12 -11.41
CA PRO A 121 0.51 11.29 -12.65
C PRO A 121 -0.78 10.46 -12.63
N ASP A 122 -1.87 11.04 -13.15
CA ASP A 122 -3.13 10.33 -13.30
C ASP A 122 -3.08 9.38 -14.51
N THR A 123 -3.12 8.08 -14.25
CA THR A 123 -3.04 7.03 -15.28
C THR A 123 -4.24 6.10 -15.16
N PRO A 124 -5.40 6.45 -15.78
CA PRO A 124 -6.65 5.73 -15.55
C PRO A 124 -6.55 4.22 -15.75
N LEU A 125 -6.93 3.48 -14.71
CA LEU A 125 -6.93 2.03 -14.75
C LEU A 125 -8.05 1.52 -15.66
N ALA A 126 -7.70 0.55 -16.51
CA ALA A 126 -8.65 -0.12 -17.40
C ALA A 126 -9.88 -0.66 -16.62
N PRO A 127 -11.12 -0.42 -17.09
CA PRO A 127 -12.33 -0.77 -16.33
C PRO A 127 -12.42 -2.25 -15.92
N ALA A 128 -12.02 -3.16 -16.80
CA ALA A 128 -12.01 -4.60 -16.51
C ALA A 128 -11.06 -4.95 -15.35
N ARG A 129 -9.88 -4.31 -15.30
CA ARG A 129 -8.90 -4.51 -14.23
C ARG A 129 -9.36 -3.90 -12.92
N ARG A 130 -9.95 -2.70 -12.97
CA ARG A 130 -10.59 -2.07 -11.80
C ARG A 130 -11.64 -3.00 -11.19
N LYS A 131 -12.55 -3.53 -12.02
CA LYS A 131 -13.58 -4.47 -11.57
C LYS A 131 -12.98 -5.71 -10.90
N ALA A 132 -11.94 -6.30 -11.50
CA ALA A 132 -11.27 -7.47 -10.94
C ALA A 132 -10.58 -7.17 -9.59
N LEU A 133 -9.91 -6.03 -9.46
CA LEU A 133 -9.30 -5.59 -8.21
C LEU A 133 -10.37 -5.32 -7.15
N MET A 134 -11.44 -4.59 -7.48
CA MET A 134 -12.54 -4.33 -6.55
C MET A 134 -13.16 -5.61 -5.99
N LEU A 135 -13.42 -6.61 -6.84
CA LEU A 135 -13.93 -7.90 -6.38
C LEU A 135 -12.93 -8.62 -5.46
N LYS A 136 -11.64 -8.60 -5.80
CA LYS A 136 -10.59 -9.18 -4.95
C LYS A 136 -10.55 -8.49 -3.58
N LEU A 137 -10.56 -7.17 -3.55
CA LEU A 137 -10.48 -6.37 -2.33
C LEU A 137 -11.71 -6.56 -1.45
N ALA A 138 -12.91 -6.61 -2.03
CA ALA A 138 -14.15 -6.88 -1.30
C ALA A 138 -14.07 -8.23 -0.55
N ARG A 139 -13.65 -9.29 -1.25
CA ARG A 139 -13.48 -10.62 -0.64
C ARG A 139 -12.37 -10.63 0.40
N MET A 140 -11.22 -10.07 0.08
CA MET A 140 -10.07 -10.00 0.99
C MET A 140 -10.40 -9.21 2.27
N GLY A 141 -11.14 -8.11 2.15
CA GLY A 141 -11.59 -7.31 3.29
C GLY A 141 -12.55 -8.10 4.17
N ALA A 142 -13.56 -8.74 3.56
CA ALA A 142 -14.48 -9.61 4.29
C ALA A 142 -13.76 -10.75 5.00
N ASP A 143 -12.82 -11.43 4.33
CA ASP A 143 -12.04 -12.52 4.91
C ASP A 143 -11.17 -12.04 6.08
N ARG A 144 -10.50 -10.87 5.95
CA ARG A 144 -9.69 -10.29 7.03
C ARG A 144 -10.55 -9.92 8.24
N ILE A 145 -11.72 -9.31 8.03
CA ILE A 145 -12.65 -8.99 9.11
C ILE A 145 -13.20 -10.26 9.75
N HIS A 146 -13.51 -11.30 8.97
CA HIS A 146 -13.96 -12.58 9.51
C HIS A 146 -12.92 -13.21 10.44
N ILE A 147 -11.64 -13.20 10.07
CA ILE A 147 -10.54 -13.68 10.94
C ILE A 147 -10.49 -12.91 12.27
N LEU A 148 -10.83 -11.61 12.28
CA LEU A 148 -10.90 -10.81 13.50
C LEU A 148 -12.15 -11.13 14.34
N MET A 149 -13.27 -11.46 13.69
CA MET A 149 -14.54 -11.78 14.33
C MET A 149 -14.58 -13.20 14.88
N ASP A 150 -13.97 -14.15 14.18
CA ASP A 150 -13.89 -15.57 14.52
C ASP A 150 -12.44 -16.08 14.34
N PRO A 151 -11.57 -15.81 15.32
CA PRO A 151 -10.18 -16.24 15.27
C PRO A 151 -10.08 -17.77 15.40
N GLY A 152 -9.83 -18.46 14.29
CA GLY A 152 -9.69 -19.92 14.26
C GLY A 152 -9.17 -20.44 12.92
N PRO A 153 -8.72 -21.71 12.85
CA PRO A 153 -8.36 -22.32 11.59
C PRO A 153 -9.58 -22.41 10.67
N ARG A 154 -9.38 -22.21 9.37
CA ARG A 154 -10.42 -22.48 8.36
C ARG A 154 -10.69 -23.97 8.35
N ILE A 155 -11.90 -24.37 8.75
CA ILE A 155 -12.41 -25.75 8.71
C ILE A 155 -12.85 -26.08 7.28
#